data_AF-A0A7Y3A397-F1
#
_entry.id   AF-A0A7Y3A397-F1
#
_cell.length_a   1.000
_cell.length_b   1.000
_cell.length_c   1.000
_cell.angle_alpha   90.00
_cell.angle_beta   90.00
_cell.angle_gamma   90.00
#
_symmetry.space_group_name_H-M   'P 1'
#
loop_
_entity.id
_entity.type
_entity.pdbx_description
1 polymer ?
#
loop_
_entity_poly.entity_id
_entity_poly.type
_entity_poly.pdbx_seq_one_letter_code
_entity_poly.pdbx_strand_id
1 'polypeptide(L)' 'MRLLFYILGIAFVLSTTSCATRVSVRPNQTKVITVAPKNHKVVIIKGKRYYYWNGKHYKKTTRGFVMVRV' A
#
# COMPACT_ATOMS: atom_id res chain seq x y z
N MET A 1 -2.92 0.70 53.77
CA MET A 1 -2.79 1.87 52.88
C MET A 1 -1.62 1.77 51.90
N ARG A 2 -0.37 1.53 52.33
CA ARG A 2 0.81 1.41 51.45
C ARG A 2 0.67 0.36 50.31
N LEU A 3 0.04 -0.78 50.61
CA LEU A 3 -0.13 -1.89 49.66
C LEU A 3 -1.07 -1.56 48.48
N LEU A 4 -2.07 -0.69 48.71
CA LEU A 4 -2.99 -0.22 47.67
C LEU A 4 -2.29 0.63 46.62
N PHE A 5 -1.35 1.49 47.04
CA PHE A 5 -0.57 2.32 46.11
C PHE A 5 0.33 1.48 45.19
N TYR A 6 0.90 0.39 45.70
CA TYR A 6 1.70 -0.53 44.89
C TYR A 6 0.86 -1.27 43.84
N ILE A 7 -0.33 -1.75 44.22
CA ILE A 7 -1.25 -2.43 43.29
C ILE A 7 -1.71 -1.48 42.18
N LEU A 8 -2.08 -0.24 42.56
CA LEU A 8 -2.52 0.78 41.62
C LEU A 8 -1.41 1.15 40.61
N GLY A 9 -0.17 1.25 41.08
CA GLY A 9 0.99 1.54 40.23
C GLY A 9 1.27 0.43 39.21
N ILE A 10 1.18 -0.84 39.62
CA ILE A 10 1.39 -1.98 38.72
C ILE A 10 0.29 -2.06 37.64
N ALA A 11 -0.96 -1.87 38.03
CA ALA A 11 -2.10 -1.88 37.10
C ALA A 11 -2.00 -0.77 36.04
N PHE A 12 -1.49 0.40 36.42
CA PHE A 12 -1.31 1.53 35.52
C PHE A 12 -0.24 1.25 34.45
N VAL A 13 0.88 0.63 34.82
CA VAL A 13 1.97 0.29 33.88
C VAL A 13 1.52 -0.72 32.83
N LEU A 14 0.78 -1.76 33.24
CA LEU A 14 0.26 -2.80 32.35
C LEU A 14 -0.71 -2.26 31.28
N SER A 15 -1.45 -1.20 31.61
CA SER A 15 -2.47 -0.57 30.76
C SER A 15 -1.88 0.23 29.59
N THR A 16 -0.57 0.53 29.58
CA THR A 16 0.06 1.37 28.55
C THR A 16 0.62 0.58 27.36
N THR A 17 0.50 -0.75 27.37
CA THR A 17 1.00 -1.61 26.28
C THR A 17 0.04 -1.60 25.09
N SER A 18 0.17 -0.60 24.21
CA SER A 18 -0.57 -0.52 22.94
C SER A 18 -0.06 -1.58 21.96
N CYS A 19 -0.81 -2.67 21.78
CA CYS A 19 -0.57 -3.69 20.74
C CYS A 19 -1.02 -3.20 19.34
N ALA A 20 -0.69 -1.96 18.98
CA ALA A 20 -0.94 -1.45 17.63
C ALA A 20 0.04 -2.10 16.64
N THR A 21 -0.43 -3.09 15.90
CA THR A 21 0.39 -3.78 14.90
C THR A 21 0.61 -2.85 13.70
N ARG A 22 1.85 -2.41 13.47
CA ARG A 22 2.19 -1.58 12.32
C ARG A 22 2.30 -2.43 11.06
N VAL A 23 1.35 -2.27 10.13
CA VAL A 23 1.44 -2.89 8.80
C VAL A 23 2.50 -2.14 7.97
N SER A 24 3.62 -2.80 7.70
CA SER A 24 4.67 -2.30 6.81
C SER A 24 4.39 -2.76 5.38
N VAL A 25 3.85 -1.87 4.54
CA VAL A 25 3.71 -2.15 3.11
C VAL A 25 5.08 -1.98 2.46
N ARG A 26 5.70 -3.08 2.02
CA ARG A 26 6.93 -3.02 1.22
C ARG A 26 6.66 -2.28 -0.09
N PRO A 27 7.46 -1.27 -0.46
CA PRO A 27 7.31 -0.62 -1.75
C PRO A 27 7.58 -1.64 -2.85
N ASN A 28 6.59 -1.89 -3.70
CA ASN A 28 6.78 -2.70 -4.89
C ASN A 28 7.75 -1.94 -5.82
N GLN A 29 8.86 -2.56 -6.24
CA GLN A 29 9.76 -2.00 -7.25
C GLN A 29 9.04 -2.01 -8.61
N THR A 30 8.13 -1.06 -8.81
CA THR A 30 7.43 -0.91 -10.07
C THR A 30 8.30 -0.10 -11.02
N LYS A 31 8.78 -0.74 -12.09
CA LYS A 31 9.43 -0.04 -13.20
C LYS A 31 8.43 0.91 -13.85
N VAL A 32 8.72 2.21 -13.78
CA VAL A 32 7.93 3.26 -14.45
C VAL A 32 8.38 3.36 -15.89
N ILE A 33 7.44 3.25 -16.82
CA ILE A 33 7.67 3.45 -18.25
C ILE A 33 7.22 4.86 -18.60
N THR A 34 8.13 5.71 -19.05
CA THR A 34 7.84 7.13 -19.33
C THR A 34 7.06 7.31 -20.64
N VAL A 35 7.35 6.48 -21.65
CA VAL A 35 6.76 6.57 -22.99
C VAL A 35 5.99 5.29 -23.33
N ALA A 36 4.71 5.44 -23.68
CA ALA A 36 3.92 4.31 -24.17
C ALA A 36 4.32 3.95 -25.60
N PRO A 37 4.37 2.65 -25.97
CA PRO A 37 4.60 2.24 -27.35
C PRO A 37 3.52 2.77 -28.29
N LYS A 38 3.85 3.01 -29.57
CA LYS A 38 2.88 3.50 -30.57
C LYS A 38 1.66 2.58 -30.74
N ASN A 39 1.86 1.27 -30.63
CA ASN A 39 0.83 0.24 -30.87
C ASN A 39 0.11 -0.20 -29.57
N HIS A 40 0.02 0.67 -28.57
CA HIS A 40 -0.71 0.33 -27.35
C HIS A 40 -2.23 0.33 -27.59
N LYS A 41 -2.95 -0.54 -26.87
CA LYS A 41 -4.42 -0.55 -26.86
C LYS A 41 -4.93 0.03 -25.54
N VAL A 42 -6.04 0.76 -25.57
CA VAL A 42 -6.73 1.20 -24.35
C VAL A 42 -7.84 0.19 -24.05
N VAL A 43 -7.86 -0.36 -22.84
CA VAL A 43 -8.86 -1.33 -22.37
C VAL A 43 -9.55 -0.81 -21.12
N ILE A 44 -10.85 -1.05 -21.00
CA ILE A 44 -11.63 -0.64 -19.84
C ILE A 44 -12.00 -1.90 -19.05
N ILE A 45 -11.55 -1.97 -17.79
CA ILE A 45 -11.81 -3.09 -16.91
C ILE A 45 -12.45 -2.54 -15.64
N LYS A 46 -13.67 -3.01 -15.31
CA LYS A 46 -14.46 -2.52 -14.16
C LYS A 46 -14.62 -0.99 -14.14
N GLY A 47 -14.86 -0.39 -15.31
CA GLY A 47 -15.02 1.07 -15.48
C GLY A 47 -13.72 1.88 -15.40
N LYS A 48 -12.56 1.24 -15.23
CA LYS A 48 -11.25 1.91 -15.15
C LYS A 48 -10.46 1.71 -16.44
N ARG A 49 -9.81 2.78 -16.90
CA ARG A 49 -8.97 2.78 -18.10
C ARG A 49 -7.59 2.22 -17.81
N TYR A 50 -7.21 1.19 -18.55
CA TYR A 50 -5.88 0.60 -18.57
C TYR A 50 -5.30 0.65 -19.99
N TYR A 51 -3.99 0.59 -20.08
CA TYR A 51 -3.26 0.60 -21.34
C TYR A 51 -2.58 -0.74 -21.49
N TYR A 52 -2.82 -1.43 -22.59
CA TYR A 52 -2.37 -2.78 -22.84
C TYR A 52 -1.35 -2.80 -23.96
N TRP A 53 -0.18 -3.36 -23.68
CA TRP A 53 0.83 -3.67 -24.69
C TRP A 53 1.70 -4.83 -24.20
N ASN A 54 2.30 -5.59 -25.11
CA ASN A 54 3.19 -6.72 -24.80
C ASN A 54 2.61 -7.70 -23.76
N GLY A 55 1.31 -8.01 -23.82
CA GLY A 55 0.67 -8.94 -22.87
C GLY A 55 0.38 -8.36 -21.47
N LYS A 56 0.61 -7.06 -21.26
CA LYS A 56 0.69 -6.43 -19.94
C LYS A 56 -0.24 -5.22 -19.82
N HIS A 57 -0.87 -5.07 -18.65
CA HIS A 57 -1.79 -3.97 -18.31
C HIS A 57 -1.13 -2.86 -17.51
N TYR A 58 -1.19 -1.64 -18.01
CA TYR A 58 -0.54 -0.49 -17.41
C TYR A 58 -1.54 0.57 -16.98
N LYS A 59 -1.23 1.24 -15.88
CA LYS A 59 -1.99 2.38 -15.38
C LYS A 59 -1.17 3.65 -15.58
N LYS A 60 -1.79 4.69 -16.13
CA LYS A 60 -1.16 6.02 -16.25
C LYS A 60 -1.04 6.67 -14.87
N THR A 61 0.13 7.21 -14.58
CA THR A 61 0.48 8.01 -13.40
C THR A 61 1.08 9.35 -13.86
N THR A 62 1.36 10.26 -12.92
CA THR A 62 1.98 11.56 -13.22
C THR A 62 3.38 11.41 -13.84
N ARG A 63 4.11 10.34 -13.50
CA ARG A 63 5.48 10.07 -13.95
C ARG A 63 5.57 9.15 -15.18
N GLY A 64 4.43 8.64 -15.68
CA GLY A 64 4.41 7.73 -16.83
C GLY A 64 3.37 6.61 -16.65
N PHE A 65 3.80 5.37 -16.87
CA PHE A 65 2.95 4.19 -16.82
C PHE A 65 3.53 3.14 -15.87
N VAL A 66 2.66 2.58 -15.03
CA VAL A 66 3.02 1.56 -14.04
C VAL A 66 2.36 0.25 -14.42
N MET A 67 3.14 -0.84 -14.35
CA MET A 67 2.66 -2.20 -14.53
C MET A 67 1.67 -2.56 -13.42
N VAL A 68 0.45 -2.98 -13.78
CA VAL A 68 -0.57 -3.44 -12.85
C VAL A 68 -0.97 -4.86 -13.21
N ARG A 69 -1.14 -5.70 -12.19
CA ARG A 69 -1.84 -6.98 -12.32
C ARG A 69 -3.33 -6.68 -12.17
N VAL A 70 -4.07 -6.72 -13.28
CA VAL A 70 -5.52 -6.49 -13.33
C VAL A 70 -6.26 -7.80 -13.18
#